data_AF-A0A939G666-F1
#
_entry.id   AF-A0A939G666-F1
#
_cell.length_a   1.000
_cell.length_b   1.000
_cell.length_c   1.000
_cell.angle_alpha   90.00
_cell.angle_beta   90.00
_cell.angle_gamma   90.00
#
_symmetry.space_group_name_H-M   'P 1'
#
loop_
_entity.id
_entity.type
_entity.pdbx_description
1 polymer ?
#
loop_
_entity_poly.entity_id
_entity_poly.type
_entity_poly.pdbx_seq_one_letter_code
_entity_poly.pdbx_strand_id
1 'polypeptide(L)'
;MATLKVKNVGPIRDAELDVKKHTIFIGPQGSGKSTLAKLIAIGADEELTYGADINHNILKKYFIHDYANDSSSFIFNTENYSIRLESKKINISYTEEKDKPIRSNETLEEFLNETITYKGIESFLDLVRDKKYFENLLSNFVLKNKILQITSTYVPSERNLLSLLNESIWSLVSANVDFPRSIISFARLYSQSRTQINNLSINFLNVKFQSSDSNDHVFLNDGTKVELSQSASGYQTIIPLLVVIEQQRRLTSHRFIVEEPELNLYPIAQKDLIYALVSGLDQNIQYREVEWVITTHSPYVLSSYNTLMLAYKVASKSHELRSEVEKIIPARCWINPADFAAYYVDNGTVRSIIDSKTGLIMDNELDDVSEQFAAEQDQLLELNRSVARG
;
A
#
# COMPACT_ATOMS: atom_id res chain seq x y z
N MET A 1 -2.84 6.64 -16.36
CA MET A 1 -1.76 5.91 -15.63
C MET A 1 -1.07 6.89 -14.70
N ALA A 2 -0.85 6.52 -13.44
CA ALA A 2 -0.30 7.45 -12.45
C ALA A 2 1.23 7.52 -12.50
N THR A 3 1.82 8.68 -12.21
CA THR A 3 3.27 8.90 -12.20
C THR A 3 3.69 9.63 -10.93
N LEU A 4 4.86 9.29 -10.40
CA LEU A 4 5.48 9.93 -9.26
C LEU A 4 6.82 10.56 -9.66
N LYS A 5 7.01 11.84 -9.32
CA LYS A 5 8.30 12.54 -9.40
C LYS A 5 8.68 13.08 -8.04
N VAL A 6 9.91 12.88 -7.61
CA VAL A 6 10.42 13.28 -6.29
C VAL A 6 11.81 13.87 -6.44
N LYS A 7 12.06 15.01 -5.78
CA LYS A 7 13.39 15.58 -5.60
C LYS A 7 13.61 15.98 -4.15
N ASN A 8 14.77 15.63 -3.61
CA ASN A 8 15.25 16.00 -2.29
C ASN A 8 14.24 15.78 -1.15
N VAL A 9 13.51 14.65 -1.12
CA VAL A 9 12.61 14.29 -0.01
C VAL A 9 13.22 13.15 0.80
N GLY A 10 13.69 13.46 2.01
CA GLY A 10 14.29 12.48 2.91
C GLY A 10 15.52 11.81 2.26
N PRO A 11 15.59 10.47 2.23
CA PRO A 11 16.67 9.76 1.54
C PRO A 11 16.68 9.91 0.01
N ILE A 12 15.56 10.34 -0.61
CA ILE A 12 15.40 10.41 -2.06
C ILE A 12 15.93 11.74 -2.60
N ARG A 13 16.95 11.67 -3.46
CA ARG A 13 17.56 12.81 -4.15
C ARG A 13 16.82 13.12 -5.45
N ASP A 14 16.61 12.10 -6.29
CA ASP A 14 15.88 12.23 -7.56
C ASP A 14 15.20 10.90 -7.91
N ALA A 15 13.91 10.94 -8.21
CA ALA A 15 13.16 9.77 -8.62
C ALA A 15 12.03 10.16 -9.58
N GLU A 16 11.89 9.40 -10.66
CA GLU A 16 10.76 9.47 -11.59
C GLU A 16 10.32 8.04 -11.91
N LEU A 17 9.04 7.74 -11.69
CA LEU A 17 8.52 6.38 -11.83
C LEU A 17 7.02 6.36 -12.14
N ASP A 18 6.58 5.28 -12.79
CA ASP A 18 5.17 4.96 -12.99
C ASP A 18 4.61 4.21 -11.77
N VAL A 19 3.39 4.56 -11.36
CA VAL A 19 2.61 3.84 -10.36
C VAL A 19 1.55 3.03 -11.09
N LYS A 20 1.79 1.72 -11.19
CA LYS A 20 0.91 0.74 -11.82
C LYS A 20 0.06 -0.01 -10.80
N LYS A 21 -0.86 -0.85 -11.28
CA LYS A 21 -1.74 -1.69 -10.46
C LYS A 21 -0.95 -2.53 -9.46
N HIS A 22 0.24 -3.01 -9.82
CA HIS A 22 1.20 -3.57 -8.89
C HIS A 22 2.51 -2.79 -8.99
N THR A 23 2.88 -2.06 -7.94
CA THR A 23 4.10 -1.26 -7.86
C THR A 23 4.92 -1.74 -6.65
N ILE A 24 6.10 -2.31 -6.90
CA ILE A 24 6.96 -2.89 -5.86
C ILE A 24 8.25 -2.09 -5.72
N PHE A 25 8.61 -1.72 -4.50
CA PHE A 25 9.89 -1.10 -4.16
C PHE A 25 10.76 -2.09 -3.38
N ILE A 26 11.96 -2.36 -3.90
CA ILE A 26 12.99 -3.19 -3.24
C ILE A 26 14.30 -2.40 -3.09
N GLY A 27 15.17 -2.82 -2.17
CA GLY A 27 16.49 -2.22 -1.97
C GLY A 27 16.94 -2.24 -0.51
N PRO A 28 18.17 -1.80 -0.21
CA PRO A 28 18.77 -1.87 1.13
C PRO A 28 17.99 -1.11 2.20
N GLN A 29 18.31 -1.33 3.48
CA GLN A 29 17.63 -0.64 4.58
C GLN A 29 17.97 0.86 4.57
N GLY A 30 16.98 1.71 4.86
CA GLY A 30 17.16 3.17 4.85
C GLY A 30 17.29 3.81 3.47
N SER A 31 17.15 3.06 2.37
CA SER A 31 17.26 3.57 0.98
C SER A 31 16.16 4.55 0.54
N GLY A 32 15.03 4.61 1.26
CA GLY A 32 13.91 5.50 0.95
C GLY A 32 12.68 4.84 0.34
N LYS A 33 12.59 3.49 0.31
CA LYS A 33 11.38 2.75 -0.12
C LYS A 33 10.10 3.23 0.58
N SER A 34 10.12 3.30 1.91
CA SER A 34 9.02 3.81 2.73
C SER A 34 8.69 5.27 2.41
N THR A 35 9.69 6.10 2.08
CA THR A 35 9.45 7.48 1.64
C THR A 35 8.63 7.52 0.36
N LEU A 36 8.97 6.72 -0.65
CA LEU A 36 8.21 6.65 -1.90
C LEU A 36 6.78 6.13 -1.67
N ALA A 37 6.62 5.07 -0.89
CA ALA A 37 5.31 4.52 -0.53
C ALA A 37 4.43 5.55 0.19
N LYS A 38 4.98 6.26 1.18
CA LYS A 38 4.29 7.33 1.91
C LYS A 38 3.94 8.51 1.01
N LEU A 39 4.80 8.88 0.06
CA LEU A 39 4.49 9.93 -0.91
C LEU A 39 3.33 9.52 -1.83
N ILE A 40 3.26 8.26 -2.26
CA ILE A 40 2.09 7.74 -3.02
C ILE A 40 0.84 7.70 -2.13
N ALA A 41 0.98 7.34 -0.86
CA ALA A 41 -0.12 7.34 0.09
C ALA A 41 -0.66 8.76 0.32
N ILE A 42 0.21 9.76 0.48
CA ILE A 42 -0.17 11.19 0.51
C ILE A 42 -0.89 11.54 -0.78
N GLY A 43 -0.35 11.11 -1.93
CA GLY A 43 -0.94 11.32 -3.24
C GLY A 43 -2.36 10.74 -3.40
N ALA A 44 -2.78 9.84 -2.52
CA ALA A 44 -4.11 9.24 -2.52
C ALA A 44 -4.86 9.45 -1.19
N ASP A 45 -4.39 10.36 -0.33
CA ASP A 45 -4.94 10.53 1.01
C ASP A 45 -6.26 11.31 0.97
N GLU A 46 -7.24 10.73 1.62
CA GLU A 46 -8.60 11.21 1.76
C GLU A 46 -8.76 12.50 2.59
N GLU A 47 -7.75 12.87 3.39
CA GLU A 47 -7.71 14.10 4.20
C GLU A 47 -7.18 15.32 3.44
N LEU A 48 -6.71 15.14 2.20
CA LEU A 48 -6.24 16.25 1.38
C LEU A 48 -7.38 17.21 1.03
N THR A 49 -7.16 18.51 1.30
CA THR A 49 -8.12 19.59 1.02
C THR A 49 -7.62 20.47 -0.12
N TYR A 50 -8.56 20.94 -0.96
CA TYR A 50 -8.27 21.84 -2.08
C TYR A 50 -8.03 23.27 -1.61
N GLY A 51 -7.03 23.94 -2.22
CA GLY A 51 -6.80 25.38 -2.07
C GLY A 51 -6.23 25.85 -0.73
N ALA A 52 -5.53 24.99 0.01
CA ALA A 52 -5.14 25.33 1.37
C ALA A 52 -3.63 25.23 1.64
N ASP A 53 -3.07 26.35 2.13
CA ASP A 53 -1.87 26.45 2.98
C ASP A 53 -1.98 25.60 4.28
N ILE A 54 -2.94 24.66 4.37
CA ILE A 54 -3.36 23.94 5.59
C ILE A 54 -2.82 22.49 5.59
N ASN A 55 -2.26 21.99 4.49
CA ASN A 55 -1.70 20.63 4.40
C ASN A 55 -0.35 20.45 5.13
N HIS A 56 0.01 21.31 6.08
CA HIS A 56 1.20 21.14 6.93
C HIS A 56 1.19 19.84 7.76
N ASN A 57 0.00 19.29 8.03
CA ASN A 57 -0.16 18.11 8.88
C ASN A 57 -0.11 16.78 8.10
N ILE A 58 -0.26 16.79 6.78
CA ILE A 58 -0.29 15.52 6.02
C ILE A 58 1.09 14.84 6.01
N LEU A 59 2.17 15.63 5.89
CA LEU A 59 3.52 15.10 6.05
C LEU A 59 3.76 14.57 7.47
N LYS A 60 3.16 15.19 8.49
CA LYS A 60 3.19 14.71 9.88
C LYS A 60 2.43 13.40 10.04
N LYS A 61 1.27 13.24 9.38
CA LYS A 61 0.47 11.99 9.41
C LYS A 61 1.30 10.77 9.01
N TYR A 62 2.18 10.93 8.02
CA TYR A 62 3.06 9.89 7.51
C TYR A 62 4.49 9.91 8.09
N PHE A 63 4.78 10.76 9.07
CA PHE A 63 6.09 10.85 9.73
C PHE A 63 7.22 11.24 8.76
N ILE A 64 6.93 12.11 7.80
CA ILE A 64 7.91 12.62 6.82
C ILE A 64 7.95 14.16 6.76
N HIS A 65 7.46 14.83 7.80
CA HIS A 65 7.47 16.30 7.86
C HIS A 65 8.86 16.91 7.86
N ASP A 66 9.84 16.24 8.47
CA ASP A 66 11.24 16.67 8.47
C ASP A 66 12.01 16.24 7.21
N TYR A 67 11.38 15.45 6.33
CA TYR A 67 12.01 14.99 5.09
C TYR A 67 11.95 16.05 3.99
N ALA A 68 11.05 17.02 4.12
CA ALA A 68 10.87 18.10 3.16
C ALA A 68 11.59 19.39 3.63
N ASN A 69 12.33 20.00 2.72
CA ASN A 69 12.95 21.32 2.82
C ASN A 69 12.57 22.18 1.60
N ASP A 70 13.13 23.38 1.49
CA ASP A 70 12.74 24.33 0.43
C ASP A 70 13.18 23.88 -0.98
N SER A 71 14.15 22.97 -1.07
CA SER A 71 14.58 22.33 -2.33
C SER A 71 13.83 21.04 -2.65
N SER A 72 12.91 20.63 -1.77
CA SER A 72 12.12 19.43 -1.96
C SER A 72 10.96 19.67 -2.91
N SER A 73 10.78 18.77 -3.87
CA SER A 73 9.61 18.75 -4.74
C SER A 73 9.04 17.34 -4.80
N PHE A 74 7.72 17.22 -4.78
CA PHE A 74 7.02 15.98 -5.07
C PHE A 74 5.86 16.26 -6.01
N ILE A 75 5.69 15.43 -7.04
CA ILE A 75 4.58 15.53 -7.98
C ILE A 75 4.00 14.13 -8.15
N PHE A 76 2.73 13.96 -7.79
CA PHE A 76 1.96 12.76 -8.06
C PHE A 76 0.85 13.09 -9.05
N ASN A 77 0.98 12.57 -10.28
CA ASN A 77 -0.02 12.76 -11.32
C ASN A 77 -0.85 11.50 -11.47
N THR A 78 -2.14 11.69 -11.72
CA THR A 78 -3.07 10.67 -12.16
C THR A 78 -3.75 11.16 -13.44
N GLU A 79 -4.71 10.37 -13.94
CA GLU A 79 -5.52 10.79 -15.10
C GLU A 79 -6.33 12.05 -14.81
N ASN A 80 -6.88 12.18 -13.60
CA ASN A 80 -7.82 13.25 -13.25
C ASN A 80 -7.19 14.40 -12.46
N TYR A 81 -6.17 14.11 -11.66
CA TYR A 81 -5.56 15.11 -10.78
C TYR A 81 -4.04 15.00 -10.65
N SER A 82 -3.44 16.12 -10.27
CA SER A 82 -2.04 16.27 -9.91
C SER A 82 -1.91 16.87 -8.51
N ILE A 83 -1.10 16.23 -7.66
CA ILE A 83 -0.70 16.74 -6.35
C ILE A 83 0.76 17.17 -6.43
N ARG A 84 1.05 18.36 -5.93
CA ARG A 84 2.38 18.96 -5.96
C ARG A 84 2.77 19.49 -4.60
N LEU A 85 3.92 19.04 -4.09
CA LEU A 85 4.60 19.62 -2.95
C LEU A 85 5.68 20.57 -3.46
N GLU A 86 5.58 21.85 -3.12
CA GLU A 86 6.60 22.87 -3.36
C GLU A 86 6.74 23.75 -2.13
N SER A 87 7.98 24.02 -1.67
CA SER A 87 8.23 24.86 -0.48
C SER A 87 7.39 24.46 0.75
N LYS A 88 7.28 23.15 1.02
CA LYS A 88 6.48 22.56 2.11
C LYS A 88 4.96 22.76 2.02
N LYS A 89 4.44 23.21 0.88
CA LYS A 89 3.01 23.39 0.62
C LYS A 89 2.54 22.34 -0.38
N ILE A 90 1.43 21.65 -0.06
CA ILE A 90 0.81 20.69 -0.95
C ILE A 90 -0.38 21.34 -1.65
N ASN A 91 -0.31 21.39 -2.98
CA ASN A 91 -1.34 21.88 -3.87
C ASN A 91 -1.93 20.73 -4.68
N ILE A 92 -3.20 20.85 -5.06
CA ILE A 92 -3.92 19.87 -5.89
C ILE A 92 -4.55 20.62 -7.05
N SER A 93 -4.45 20.05 -8.25
CA SER A 93 -4.96 20.60 -9.51
C SER A 93 -5.53 19.50 -10.39
N TYR A 94 -6.42 19.84 -11.32
CA TYR A 94 -6.82 18.91 -12.39
C TYR A 94 -5.68 18.68 -13.37
N THR A 95 -5.59 17.48 -13.95
CA THR A 95 -4.54 17.15 -14.92
C THR A 95 -4.66 17.95 -16.23
N GLU A 96 -5.90 18.23 -16.67
CA GLU A 96 -6.18 18.98 -17.91
C GLU A 96 -6.00 20.50 -17.78
N GLU A 97 -6.15 21.04 -16.56
CA GLU A 97 -5.93 22.46 -16.26
C GLU A 97 -4.71 22.65 -15.36
N LYS A 98 -3.53 22.38 -15.92
CA LYS A 98 -2.25 22.65 -15.25
C LYS A 98 -2.24 24.10 -14.75
N ASP A 99 -1.98 24.27 -13.46
CA ASP A 99 -1.82 25.56 -12.77
C ASP A 99 -3.08 26.36 -12.43
N LYS A 100 -4.30 25.85 -12.72
CA LYS A 100 -5.52 26.42 -12.12
C LYS A 100 -5.87 25.67 -10.83
N PRO A 101 -5.88 26.34 -9.67
CA PRO A 101 -6.40 25.72 -8.45
C PRO A 101 -7.87 25.40 -8.65
N ILE A 102 -8.29 24.22 -8.20
CA ILE A 102 -9.70 23.85 -8.26
C ILE A 102 -10.48 24.82 -7.38
N ARG A 103 -11.35 25.62 -8.01
CA ARG A 103 -12.18 26.57 -7.28
C ARG A 103 -13.35 25.83 -6.68
N SER A 104 -13.36 25.75 -5.35
CA SER A 104 -14.41 25.13 -4.54
C SER A 104 -15.82 25.45 -5.05
N ASN A 105 -16.10 26.73 -5.28
CA ASN A 105 -17.44 27.23 -5.57
C ASN A 105 -18.01 26.77 -6.92
N GLU A 106 -17.20 26.73 -7.99
CA GLU A 106 -17.68 26.35 -9.34
C GLU A 106 -18.09 24.87 -9.36
N THR A 107 -17.28 23.98 -8.75
CA THR A 107 -17.63 22.55 -8.62
C THR A 107 -18.79 22.25 -7.68
N LEU A 108 -18.99 23.08 -6.65
CA LEU A 108 -20.12 22.95 -5.75
C LEU A 108 -21.43 23.28 -6.47
N GLU A 109 -21.47 24.39 -7.22
CA GLU A 109 -22.64 24.79 -7.99
C GLU A 109 -23.02 23.73 -9.04
N GLU A 110 -22.05 23.17 -9.77
CA GLU A 110 -22.30 22.07 -10.71
C GLU A 110 -22.89 20.82 -10.03
N PHE A 111 -22.31 20.37 -8.92
CA PHE A 111 -22.81 19.18 -8.19
C PHE A 111 -24.19 19.39 -7.59
N LEU A 112 -24.45 20.58 -7.04
CA LEU A 112 -25.74 20.94 -6.49
C LEU A 112 -26.80 21.02 -7.61
N ASN A 113 -26.43 21.40 -8.84
CA ASN A 113 -27.31 21.39 -10.00
C ASN A 113 -27.60 19.97 -10.52
N GLU A 114 -26.65 19.04 -10.44
CA GLU A 114 -26.82 17.63 -10.82
C GLU A 114 -27.68 16.83 -9.81
N THR A 115 -27.66 17.23 -8.53
CA THR A 115 -28.38 16.55 -7.46
C THR A 115 -29.70 17.28 -7.17
N ILE A 116 -30.86 16.67 -7.48
CA ILE A 116 -32.22 17.27 -7.41
C ILE A 116 -32.64 17.81 -6.01
N THR A 117 -31.76 17.81 -5.02
CA THR A 117 -31.96 18.22 -3.62
C THR A 117 -31.45 19.64 -3.29
N TYR A 118 -31.24 20.50 -4.30
CA TYR A 118 -30.70 21.87 -4.14
C TYR A 118 -31.39 22.69 -3.02
N LYS A 119 -32.73 22.63 -2.94
CA LYS A 119 -33.52 23.37 -1.94
C LYS A 119 -33.25 22.96 -0.48
N GLY A 120 -32.94 21.69 -0.23
CA GLY A 120 -32.64 21.22 1.12
C GLY A 120 -31.27 21.69 1.61
N ILE A 121 -30.30 21.72 0.71
CA ILE A 121 -28.92 22.11 1.03
C ILE A 121 -28.79 23.62 1.23
N GLU A 122 -29.48 24.45 0.42
CA GLU A 122 -29.53 25.92 0.66
C GLU A 122 -30.11 26.25 2.04
N SER A 123 -31.22 25.60 2.42
CA SER A 123 -31.82 25.82 3.74
C SER A 123 -30.91 25.41 4.90
N PHE A 124 -30.03 24.43 4.67
CA PHE A 124 -29.03 24.01 5.65
C PHE A 124 -27.83 24.97 5.69
N LEU A 125 -27.35 25.40 4.52
CA LEU A 125 -26.27 26.40 4.35
C LEU A 125 -26.57 27.70 5.09
N ASP A 126 -27.81 28.17 5.02
CA ASP A 126 -28.25 29.39 5.71
C ASP A 126 -28.37 29.21 7.24
N LEU A 127 -28.44 27.96 7.72
CA LEU A 127 -28.41 27.62 9.15
C LEU A 127 -26.99 27.50 9.71
N VAL A 128 -25.96 27.37 8.86
CA VAL A 128 -24.57 27.22 9.31
C VAL A 128 -23.97 28.58 9.64
N ARG A 129 -23.42 28.72 10.85
CA ARG A 129 -22.76 29.95 11.34
C ARG A 129 -21.63 30.44 10.43
N ASP A 130 -20.94 29.53 9.75
CA ASP A 130 -19.86 29.84 8.81
C ASP A 130 -20.14 29.16 7.46
N LYS A 131 -20.95 29.85 6.64
CA LYS A 131 -21.35 29.41 5.31
C LYS A 131 -20.15 29.10 4.42
N LYS A 132 -19.11 29.94 4.46
CA LYS A 132 -17.89 29.79 3.66
C LYS A 132 -17.10 28.54 4.03
N TYR A 133 -16.98 28.24 5.33
CA TYR A 133 -16.36 27.01 5.80
C TYR A 133 -17.12 25.76 5.31
N PHE A 134 -18.46 25.79 5.39
CA PHE A 134 -19.28 24.66 4.97
C PHE A 134 -19.31 24.47 3.44
N GLU A 135 -19.36 25.56 2.67
CA GLU A 135 -19.17 25.54 1.21
C GLU A 135 -17.82 24.92 0.83
N ASN A 136 -16.74 25.30 1.52
CA ASN A 136 -15.42 24.67 1.30
C ASN A 136 -15.43 23.17 1.65
N LEU A 137 -16.10 22.77 2.73
CA LEU A 137 -16.18 21.38 3.16
C LEU A 137 -16.99 20.51 2.18
N LEU A 138 -18.14 21.01 1.72
CA LEU A 138 -18.94 20.36 0.68
C LEU A 138 -18.19 20.31 -0.65
N SER A 139 -17.52 21.38 -1.04
CA SER A 139 -16.72 21.40 -2.27
C SER A 139 -15.62 20.36 -2.20
N ASN A 140 -14.91 20.26 -1.08
CA ASN A 140 -13.91 19.22 -0.86
C ASN A 140 -14.52 17.81 -0.93
N PHE A 141 -15.73 17.60 -0.39
CA PHE A 141 -16.44 16.32 -0.47
C PHE A 141 -16.83 15.97 -1.92
N VAL A 142 -17.38 16.92 -2.67
CA VAL A 142 -17.76 16.77 -4.08
C VAL A 142 -16.53 16.50 -4.94
N LEU A 143 -15.48 17.29 -4.76
CA LEU A 143 -14.21 17.13 -5.46
C LEU A 143 -13.57 15.78 -5.13
N LYS A 144 -13.59 15.36 -3.87
CA LYS A 144 -13.13 14.03 -3.45
C LYS A 144 -13.87 12.92 -4.20
N ASN A 145 -15.20 12.98 -4.29
CA ASN A 145 -15.99 11.98 -5.02
C ASN A 145 -15.82 12.04 -6.55
N LYS A 146 -15.59 13.23 -7.14
CA LYS A 146 -15.33 13.38 -8.57
C LYS A 146 -13.89 12.98 -8.96
N ILE A 147 -12.91 13.17 -8.07
CA ILE A 147 -11.48 13.10 -8.39
C ILE A 147 -10.80 11.83 -7.86
N LEU A 148 -11.09 11.44 -6.62
CA LEU A 148 -10.53 10.23 -6.01
C LEU A 148 -11.45 9.04 -6.34
N GLN A 149 -11.22 8.43 -7.51
CA GLN A 149 -11.96 7.25 -7.98
C GLN A 149 -11.64 5.96 -7.19
N ILE A 150 -10.51 5.94 -6.48
CA ILE A 150 -10.02 4.78 -5.74
C ILE A 150 -9.68 5.22 -4.31
N THR A 151 -10.30 4.56 -3.31
CA THR A 151 -9.98 4.75 -1.89
C THR A 151 -8.61 4.15 -1.57
N SER A 152 -7.89 4.70 -0.60
CA SER A 152 -6.54 4.21 -0.28
C SER A 152 -6.36 3.88 1.20
N THR A 153 -5.61 2.82 1.48
CA THR A 153 -5.19 2.45 2.83
C THR A 153 -3.68 2.30 2.85
N TYR A 154 -3.04 3.04 3.76
CA TYR A 154 -1.65 2.85 4.10
C TYR A 154 -1.51 1.93 5.31
N VAL A 155 -0.68 0.90 5.18
CA VAL A 155 -0.37 -0.06 6.24
C VAL A 155 1.12 0.04 6.59
N PRO A 156 1.47 0.53 7.80
CA PRO A 156 2.85 0.61 8.25
C PRO A 156 3.48 -0.77 8.53
N SER A 157 4.81 -0.81 8.59
CA SER A 157 5.55 -2.00 9.02
C SER A 157 5.35 -2.28 10.52
N GLU A 158 5.13 -1.24 11.33
CA GLU A 158 4.85 -1.32 12.78
C GLU A 158 3.43 -1.81 13.13
N ARG A 159 2.70 -2.37 12.17
CA ARG A 159 1.32 -2.89 12.34
C ARG A 159 1.21 -3.99 13.40
N ASN A 160 2.29 -4.68 13.73
CA ASN A 160 2.34 -5.69 14.79
C ASN A 160 2.02 -5.11 16.18
N LEU A 161 2.18 -3.80 16.38
CA LEU A 161 1.78 -3.13 17.62
C LEU A 161 0.29 -3.29 17.92
N LEU A 162 -0.56 -3.46 16.89
CA LEU A 162 -2.01 -3.58 17.07
C LEU A 162 -2.39 -4.83 17.88
N SER A 163 -1.84 -5.98 17.51
CA SER A 163 -2.11 -7.23 18.21
C SER A 163 -1.51 -7.26 19.61
N LEU A 164 -0.45 -6.48 19.88
CA LEU A 164 0.19 -6.45 21.19
C LEU A 164 -0.54 -5.52 22.16
N LEU A 165 -1.05 -4.40 21.67
CA LEU A 165 -1.69 -3.38 22.50
C LEU A 165 -3.20 -3.58 22.62
N ASN A 166 -3.86 -4.30 21.70
CA ASN A 166 -5.31 -4.53 21.68
C ASN A 166 -6.08 -3.26 22.10
N GLU A 167 -6.96 -3.34 23.10
CA GLU A 167 -7.75 -2.22 23.63
C GLU A 167 -6.90 -1.15 24.35
N SER A 168 -5.68 -1.49 24.80
CA SER A 168 -4.78 -0.55 25.47
C SER A 168 -4.31 0.56 24.53
N ILE A 169 -4.35 0.34 23.21
CA ILE A 169 -4.01 1.38 22.22
C ILE A 169 -4.91 2.62 22.40
N TRP A 170 -6.19 2.42 22.74
CA TRP A 170 -7.13 3.53 22.93
C TRP A 170 -6.89 4.28 24.23
N SER A 171 -6.41 3.58 25.26
CA SER A 171 -5.95 4.22 26.51
C SER A 171 -4.77 5.15 26.24
N LEU A 172 -3.79 4.70 25.45
CA LEU A 172 -2.63 5.51 25.08
C LEU A 172 -3.01 6.70 24.20
N VAL A 173 -3.90 6.50 23.23
CA VAL A 173 -4.43 7.58 22.38
C VAL A 173 -5.18 8.61 23.24
N SER A 174 -6.01 8.14 24.18
CA SER A 174 -6.77 9.03 25.10
C SER A 174 -5.87 9.77 26.09
N ALA A 175 -4.72 9.20 26.42
CA ALA A 175 -3.69 9.83 27.26
C ALA A 175 -2.80 10.84 26.49
N ASN A 176 -3.15 11.18 25.24
CA ASN A 176 -2.37 12.05 24.35
C ASN A 176 -0.92 11.58 24.14
N VAL A 177 -0.70 10.26 24.12
CA VAL A 177 0.60 9.72 23.70
C VAL A 177 0.75 9.96 22.21
N ASP A 178 1.87 10.57 21.80
CA ASP A 178 2.19 10.80 20.40
C ASP A 178 2.43 9.46 19.68
N PHE A 179 1.39 8.98 18.99
CA PHE A 179 1.45 7.82 18.11
C PHE A 179 1.43 8.23 16.65
N PRO A 180 2.09 7.45 15.78
CA PRO A 180 1.93 7.67 14.37
C PRO A 180 0.49 7.60 13.88
N ARG A 181 0.01 8.70 13.26
CA ARG A 181 -1.38 8.77 12.78
C ARG A 181 -1.68 7.68 11.74
N SER A 182 -0.68 7.25 10.97
CA SER A 182 -0.78 6.08 10.10
C SER A 182 -1.12 4.79 10.87
N ILE A 183 -0.45 4.56 12.00
CA ILE A 183 -0.73 3.41 12.90
C ILE A 183 -2.13 3.54 13.51
N ILE A 184 -2.50 4.72 14.01
CA ILE A 184 -3.85 4.97 14.56
C ILE A 184 -4.92 4.75 13.49
N SER A 185 -4.68 5.22 12.26
CA SER A 185 -5.62 5.06 11.14
C SER A 185 -5.80 3.58 10.78
N PHE A 186 -4.70 2.82 10.72
CA PHE A 186 -4.75 1.39 10.48
C PHE A 186 -5.41 0.63 11.65
N ALA A 187 -5.12 1.01 12.91
CA ALA A 187 -5.78 0.47 14.10
C ALA A 187 -7.29 0.62 14.03
N ARG A 188 -7.78 1.82 13.70
CA ARG A 188 -9.20 2.10 13.55
C ARG A 188 -9.83 1.24 12.45
N LEU A 189 -9.16 1.13 11.29
CA LEU A 189 -9.63 0.28 10.19
C LEU A 189 -9.69 -1.19 10.60
N TYR A 190 -8.70 -1.69 11.32
CA TYR A 190 -8.70 -3.06 11.84
C TYR A 190 -9.83 -3.29 12.84
N SER A 191 -10.00 -2.40 13.83
CA SER A 191 -11.09 -2.47 14.81
C SER A 191 -12.47 -2.46 14.16
N GLN A 192 -12.66 -1.71 13.07
CA GLN A 192 -13.89 -1.74 12.30
C GLN A 192 -14.03 -3.04 11.50
N SER A 193 -12.97 -3.47 10.82
CA SER A 193 -12.98 -4.62 9.92
C SER A 193 -13.20 -5.94 10.66
N ARG A 194 -12.64 -6.12 11.86
CA ARG A 194 -12.78 -7.34 12.66
C ARG A 194 -14.23 -7.61 13.10
N THR A 195 -15.05 -6.57 13.22
CA THR A 195 -16.50 -6.72 13.50
C THR A 195 -17.28 -7.26 12.31
N GLN A 196 -16.82 -6.98 11.09
CA GLN A 196 -17.48 -7.41 9.85
C GLN A 196 -16.94 -8.76 9.36
N ILE A 197 -15.64 -9.01 9.55
CA ILE A 197 -14.95 -10.27 9.25
C ILE A 197 -14.67 -10.99 10.57
N ASN A 198 -15.72 -11.48 11.22
CA ASN A 198 -15.60 -12.13 12.52
C ASN A 198 -14.96 -13.53 12.45
N ASN A 199 -14.86 -14.12 11.27
CA ASN A 199 -14.18 -15.39 11.01
C ASN A 199 -13.42 -15.29 9.68
N LEU A 200 -12.15 -15.70 9.68
CA LEU A 200 -11.34 -15.74 8.46
C LEU A 200 -10.43 -16.97 8.46
N SER A 201 -10.56 -17.82 7.45
CA SER A 201 -9.66 -18.96 7.25
C SER A 201 -8.45 -18.53 6.42
N ILE A 202 -7.24 -18.76 6.93
CA ILE A 202 -5.98 -18.42 6.27
C ILE A 202 -5.26 -19.73 5.97
N ASN A 203 -5.66 -20.37 4.88
CA ASN A 203 -5.27 -21.74 4.56
C ASN A 203 -3.76 -21.92 4.41
N PHE A 204 -3.06 -20.95 3.83
CA PHE A 204 -1.60 -21.05 3.63
C PHE A 204 -0.80 -20.98 4.94
N LEU A 205 -1.41 -20.47 6.01
CA LEU A 205 -0.83 -20.49 7.36
C LEU A 205 -1.43 -21.59 8.24
N ASN A 206 -2.42 -22.35 7.74
CA ASN A 206 -3.08 -23.38 8.52
C ASN A 206 -3.69 -22.83 9.83
N VAL A 207 -4.28 -21.64 9.76
CA VAL A 207 -4.94 -20.99 10.90
C VAL A 207 -6.32 -20.47 10.55
N LYS A 208 -7.16 -20.38 11.57
CA LYS A 208 -8.45 -19.68 11.50
C LYS A 208 -8.46 -18.54 12.51
N PHE A 209 -8.72 -17.34 12.02
CA PHE A 209 -8.98 -16.17 12.85
C PHE A 209 -10.45 -16.13 13.27
N GLN A 210 -10.70 -15.77 14.52
CA GLN A 210 -12.02 -15.45 15.03
C GLN A 210 -11.98 -14.20 15.91
N SER A 211 -12.81 -13.22 15.59
CA SER A 211 -13.00 -12.02 16.39
C SER A 211 -14.23 -12.13 17.28
N SER A 212 -14.11 -11.59 18.49
CA SER A 212 -15.21 -11.34 19.42
C SER A 212 -15.16 -9.90 19.92
N ASP A 213 -16.23 -9.42 20.57
CA ASP A 213 -16.34 -8.02 21.01
C ASP A 213 -15.10 -7.55 21.81
N SER A 214 -14.57 -8.40 22.71
CA SER A 214 -13.42 -8.06 23.54
C SER A 214 -12.07 -8.49 22.97
N ASN A 215 -11.96 -9.71 22.43
CA ASN A 215 -10.68 -10.31 22.10
C ASN A 215 -10.66 -11.00 20.72
N ASP A 216 -9.49 -11.04 20.12
CA ASP A 216 -9.20 -11.72 18.88
C ASP A 216 -8.43 -13.02 19.14
N HIS A 217 -8.81 -14.10 18.45
CA HIS A 217 -8.24 -15.41 18.65
C HIS A 217 -7.80 -16.06 17.35
N VAL A 218 -6.77 -16.90 17.46
CA VAL A 218 -6.24 -17.73 16.39
C VAL A 218 -6.42 -19.20 16.79
N PHE A 219 -7.03 -19.98 15.91
CA PHE A 219 -7.14 -21.42 16.02
C PHE A 219 -6.12 -22.07 15.11
N LEU A 220 -5.28 -22.90 15.70
CA LEU A 220 -4.27 -23.70 14.98
C LEU A 220 -4.89 -25.02 14.48
N ASN A 221 -4.20 -25.70 13.56
CA ASN A 221 -4.66 -26.97 12.98
C ASN A 221 -4.93 -28.08 14.00
N ASP A 222 -4.24 -28.07 15.13
CA ASP A 222 -4.43 -29.05 16.22
C ASP A 222 -5.63 -28.71 17.13
N GLY A 223 -6.38 -27.64 16.82
CA GLY A 223 -7.49 -27.15 17.61
C GLY A 223 -7.09 -26.20 18.74
N THR A 224 -5.79 -25.94 18.92
CA THR A 224 -5.30 -25.00 19.94
C THR A 224 -5.83 -23.61 19.68
N LYS A 225 -6.45 -23.01 20.69
CA LYS A 225 -6.94 -21.63 20.68
C LYS A 225 -5.96 -20.74 21.43
N VAL A 226 -5.44 -19.72 20.76
CA VAL A 226 -4.53 -18.72 21.35
C VAL A 226 -5.09 -17.33 21.10
N GLU A 227 -4.90 -16.40 22.03
CA GLU A 227 -5.18 -14.99 21.79
C GLU A 227 -4.22 -14.45 20.71
N LEU A 228 -4.69 -13.58 19.82
CA LEU A 228 -3.84 -13.01 18.76
C LEU A 228 -2.58 -12.35 19.34
N SER A 229 -2.72 -11.64 20.46
CA SER A 229 -1.64 -10.98 21.21
C SER A 229 -0.58 -11.94 21.76
N GLN A 230 -0.93 -13.21 21.96
CA GLN A 230 -0.06 -14.27 22.50
C GLN A 230 0.38 -15.27 21.42
N SER A 231 -0.07 -15.08 20.18
CA SER A 231 0.26 -15.93 19.05
C SER A 231 1.65 -15.64 18.48
N ALA A 232 2.11 -16.42 17.49
CA ALA A 232 3.38 -16.18 16.82
C ALA A 232 3.41 -14.79 16.15
N SER A 233 4.58 -14.14 16.12
CA SER A 233 4.76 -12.79 15.55
C SER A 233 4.31 -12.68 14.08
N GLY A 234 4.44 -13.75 13.30
CA GLY A 234 3.90 -13.85 11.95
C GLY A 234 2.38 -13.67 11.92
N TYR A 235 1.64 -14.34 12.81
CA TYR A 235 0.19 -14.25 12.92
C TYR A 235 -0.26 -12.87 13.40
N GLN A 236 0.40 -12.35 14.43
CA GLN A 236 0.23 -10.99 14.96
C GLN A 236 0.33 -9.92 13.86
N THR A 237 1.25 -10.11 12.91
CA THR A 237 1.52 -9.14 11.84
C THR A 237 0.58 -9.31 10.64
N ILE A 238 0.27 -10.56 10.26
CA ILE A 238 -0.42 -10.87 9.01
C ILE A 238 -1.95 -10.88 9.14
N ILE A 239 -2.48 -11.29 10.29
CA ILE A 239 -3.94 -11.40 10.48
C ILE A 239 -4.61 -10.03 10.41
N PRO A 240 -4.13 -8.98 11.12
CA PRO A 240 -4.73 -7.66 10.99
C PRO A 240 -4.69 -7.11 9.56
N LEU A 241 -3.57 -7.33 8.86
CA LEU A 241 -3.41 -6.96 7.46
C LEU A 241 -4.46 -7.64 6.58
N LEU A 242 -4.61 -8.96 6.68
CA LEU A 242 -5.55 -9.72 5.87
C LEU A 242 -7.01 -9.40 6.21
N VAL A 243 -7.36 -9.17 7.48
CA VAL A 243 -8.72 -8.78 7.89
C VAL A 243 -9.11 -7.43 7.28
N VAL A 244 -8.22 -6.43 7.34
CA VAL A 244 -8.47 -5.11 6.72
C VAL A 244 -8.59 -5.24 5.21
N ILE A 245 -7.65 -5.95 4.56
CA ILE A 245 -7.69 -6.15 3.12
C ILE A 245 -8.98 -6.82 2.70
N GLU A 246 -9.35 -7.94 3.32
CA GLU A 246 -10.54 -8.72 3.02
C GLU A 246 -11.84 -7.93 3.15
N GLN A 247 -11.92 -7.07 4.15
CA GLN A 247 -13.09 -6.22 4.35
C GLN A 247 -13.14 -5.10 3.30
N GLN A 248 -12.05 -4.36 3.10
CA GLN A 248 -12.02 -3.19 2.22
C GLN A 248 -12.25 -3.57 0.75
N ARG A 249 -11.61 -4.64 0.28
CA ARG A 249 -11.74 -5.13 -1.11
C ARG A 249 -13.13 -5.67 -1.47
N ARG A 250 -14.04 -5.84 -0.49
CA ARG A 250 -15.46 -6.17 -0.72
C ARG A 250 -16.32 -4.94 -0.95
N LEU A 251 -15.89 -3.78 -0.45
CA LEU A 251 -16.67 -2.55 -0.44
C LEU A 251 -16.42 -1.72 -1.70
N THR A 252 -15.16 -1.42 -1.98
CA THR A 252 -14.76 -0.43 -2.98
C THR A 252 -13.54 -0.90 -3.75
N SER A 253 -13.35 -0.33 -4.95
CA SER A 253 -12.03 -0.41 -5.59
C SER A 253 -11.02 0.31 -4.71
N HIS A 254 -9.87 -0.30 -4.45
CA HIS A 254 -9.01 0.12 -3.33
C HIS A 254 -7.51 0.05 -3.67
N ARG A 255 -6.75 1.07 -3.29
CA ARG A 255 -5.28 1.05 -3.32
C ARG A 255 -4.72 0.73 -1.94
N PHE A 256 -4.04 -0.40 -1.83
CA PHE A 256 -3.30 -0.76 -0.64
C PHE A 256 -1.84 -0.36 -0.79
N ILE A 257 -1.36 0.52 0.10
CA ILE A 257 0.05 0.83 0.25
C ILE A 257 0.55 0.09 1.49
N VAL A 258 1.30 -0.99 1.32
CA VAL A 258 1.68 -1.90 2.41
C VAL A 258 3.19 -1.96 2.55
N GLU A 259 3.71 -1.57 3.71
CA GLU A 259 5.13 -1.70 4.00
C GLU A 259 5.46 -3.10 4.54
N GLU A 260 6.41 -3.77 3.90
CA GLU A 260 6.95 -5.07 4.29
C GLU A 260 5.85 -6.08 4.68
N PRO A 261 4.90 -6.40 3.77
CA PRO A 261 3.79 -7.32 4.05
C PRO A 261 4.26 -8.68 4.56
N GLU A 262 5.45 -9.12 4.14
CA GLU A 262 6.10 -10.38 4.45
C GLU A 262 6.82 -10.44 5.80
N LEU A 263 6.92 -9.32 6.52
CA LEU A 263 7.64 -9.25 7.79
C LEU A 263 7.18 -10.37 8.75
N ASN A 264 8.15 -11.06 9.37
CA ASN A 264 7.96 -12.22 10.25
C ASN A 264 7.46 -13.53 9.59
N LEU A 265 7.38 -13.61 8.25
CA LEU A 265 6.98 -14.83 7.54
C LEU A 265 8.17 -15.59 6.96
N TYR A 266 8.10 -16.92 7.01
CA TYR A 266 9.04 -17.80 6.32
C TYR A 266 8.86 -17.73 4.79
N PRO A 267 9.89 -17.88 3.94
CA PRO A 267 9.82 -17.66 2.49
C PRO A 267 8.63 -18.28 1.76
N ILE A 268 8.25 -19.53 2.08
CA ILE A 268 7.09 -20.17 1.43
C ILE A 268 5.77 -19.44 1.73
N ALA A 269 5.61 -18.96 2.97
CA ALA A 269 4.43 -18.20 3.38
C ALA A 269 4.42 -16.80 2.77
N GLN A 270 5.59 -16.22 2.44
CA GLN A 270 5.66 -14.95 1.71
C GLN A 270 5.11 -15.11 0.30
N LYS A 271 5.47 -16.21 -0.38
CA LYS A 271 4.93 -16.54 -1.69
C LYS A 271 3.42 -16.71 -1.65
N ASP A 272 2.92 -17.52 -0.72
CA ASP A 272 1.47 -17.76 -0.63
C ASP A 272 0.70 -16.52 -0.16
N LEU A 273 1.33 -15.64 0.63
CA LEU A 273 0.79 -14.31 0.93
C LEU A 273 0.57 -13.50 -0.36
N ILE A 274 1.58 -13.37 -1.23
CA ILE A 274 1.43 -12.63 -2.48
C ILE A 274 0.29 -13.21 -3.33
N TYR A 275 0.17 -14.53 -3.39
CA TYR A 275 -0.92 -15.19 -4.11
C TYR A 275 -2.28 -14.85 -3.49
N ALA A 276 -2.37 -14.79 -2.16
CA ALA A 276 -3.58 -14.37 -1.45
C ALA A 276 -3.92 -12.89 -1.66
N LEU A 277 -2.93 -11.99 -1.67
CA LEU A 277 -3.15 -10.56 -1.94
C LEU A 277 -3.75 -10.35 -3.34
N VAL A 278 -3.20 -11.02 -4.35
CA VAL A 278 -3.63 -10.91 -5.74
C VAL A 278 -5.01 -11.55 -5.95
N SER A 279 -5.23 -12.75 -5.41
CA SER A 279 -6.41 -13.56 -5.75
C SER A 279 -7.56 -13.50 -4.74
N GLY A 280 -7.28 -13.15 -3.49
CA GLY A 280 -8.21 -13.25 -2.37
C GLY A 280 -8.22 -14.58 -1.65
N LEU A 281 -8.56 -14.50 -0.36
CA LEU A 281 -8.63 -15.67 0.51
C LEU A 281 -9.86 -16.54 0.22
N ASP A 282 -11.00 -15.95 -0.15
CA ASP A 282 -12.23 -16.68 -0.46
C ASP A 282 -12.55 -16.62 -1.95
N GLN A 283 -12.61 -17.78 -2.60
CA GLN A 283 -12.85 -17.86 -4.05
C GLN A 283 -14.31 -17.59 -4.43
N ASN A 284 -15.23 -17.67 -3.46
CA ASN A 284 -16.65 -17.45 -3.70
C ASN A 284 -17.03 -15.97 -3.69
N ILE A 285 -16.09 -15.09 -3.36
CA ILE A 285 -16.34 -13.66 -3.25
C ILE A 285 -15.89 -12.97 -4.52
N GLN A 286 -16.80 -12.21 -5.12
CA GLN A 286 -16.47 -11.28 -6.18
C GLN A 286 -15.88 -10.01 -5.58
N TYR A 287 -14.55 -9.94 -5.57
CA TYR A 287 -13.83 -8.79 -5.05
C TYR A 287 -13.81 -7.62 -6.03
N ARG A 288 -13.71 -6.40 -5.47
CA ARG A 288 -13.49 -5.18 -6.24
C ARG A 288 -12.04 -5.10 -6.71
N GLU A 289 -11.79 -4.22 -7.67
CA GLU A 289 -10.44 -4.03 -8.19
C GLU A 289 -9.51 -3.42 -7.14
N VAL A 290 -8.28 -3.92 -7.10
CA VAL A 290 -7.28 -3.46 -6.14
C VAL A 290 -6.00 -3.06 -6.84
N GLU A 291 -5.33 -2.05 -6.27
CA GLU A 291 -3.98 -1.67 -6.60
C GLU A 291 -3.06 -1.89 -5.40
N TRP A 292 -1.82 -2.29 -5.65
CA TRP A 292 -0.83 -2.61 -4.64
C TRP A 292 0.41 -1.74 -4.82
N VAL A 293 0.78 -1.05 -3.75
CA VAL A 293 2.09 -0.42 -3.59
C VAL A 293 2.77 -1.11 -2.42
N ILE A 294 3.84 -1.86 -2.69
CA ILE A 294 4.51 -2.67 -1.65
C ILE A 294 5.96 -2.25 -1.53
N THR A 295 6.43 -2.04 -0.31
CA THR A 295 7.86 -2.01 -0.02
C THR A 295 8.28 -3.38 0.51
N THR A 296 9.43 -3.88 0.08
CA THR A 296 9.92 -5.20 0.49
C THR A 296 11.43 -5.21 0.54
N HIS A 297 11.96 -6.10 1.37
CA HIS A 297 13.37 -6.50 1.38
C HIS A 297 13.56 -7.91 0.82
N SER A 298 12.47 -8.57 0.43
CA SER A 298 12.45 -9.99 0.15
C SER A 298 12.55 -10.27 -1.35
N PRO A 299 13.59 -10.97 -1.81
CA PRO A 299 13.60 -11.51 -3.17
C PRO A 299 12.46 -12.51 -3.40
N TYR A 300 11.97 -13.21 -2.37
CA TYR A 300 10.86 -14.16 -2.51
C TYR A 300 9.54 -13.48 -2.87
N VAL A 301 9.33 -12.23 -2.42
CA VAL A 301 8.18 -11.42 -2.86
C VAL A 301 8.29 -11.11 -4.35
N LEU A 302 9.47 -10.70 -4.82
CA LEU A 302 9.70 -10.45 -6.25
C LEU A 302 9.55 -11.72 -7.09
N SER A 303 10.17 -12.83 -6.69
CA SER A 303 10.06 -14.13 -7.38
C SER A 303 8.60 -14.60 -7.48
N SER A 304 7.79 -14.31 -6.46
CA SER A 304 6.36 -14.62 -6.49
C SER A 304 5.63 -13.80 -7.55
N TYR A 305 5.84 -12.49 -7.60
CA TYR A 305 5.29 -11.64 -8.65
C TYR A 305 5.78 -12.04 -10.05
N ASN A 306 7.07 -12.34 -10.19
CA ASN A 306 7.67 -12.78 -11.44
C ASN A 306 7.02 -14.07 -11.96
N THR A 307 6.75 -15.01 -11.05
CA THR A 307 6.06 -16.27 -11.35
C THR A 307 4.62 -16.01 -11.83
N LEU A 308 3.89 -15.10 -11.17
CA LEU A 308 2.52 -14.74 -11.56
C LEU A 308 2.45 -14.04 -12.92
N MET A 309 3.45 -13.22 -13.26
CA MET A 309 3.59 -12.62 -14.58
C MET A 309 3.95 -13.65 -15.66
N LEU A 310 4.85 -14.57 -15.35
CA LEU A 310 5.20 -15.65 -16.26
C LEU A 310 3.99 -16.54 -16.58
N ALA A 311 3.15 -16.84 -15.58
CA ALA A 311 1.90 -17.57 -15.77
C ALA A 311 0.99 -16.86 -16.80
N TYR A 312 0.77 -15.55 -16.66
CA TYR A 312 0.01 -14.75 -17.62
C TYR A 312 0.59 -14.85 -19.04
N LYS A 313 1.91 -14.70 -19.17
CA LYS A 313 2.59 -14.73 -20.48
C LYS A 313 2.46 -16.08 -21.18
N VAL A 314 2.65 -17.18 -20.45
CA VAL A 314 2.53 -18.53 -21.00
C VAL A 314 1.07 -18.82 -21.39
N ALA A 315 0.12 -18.47 -20.53
CA ALA A 315 -1.31 -18.65 -20.78
C ALA A 315 -1.83 -17.81 -21.95
N SER A 316 -1.15 -16.71 -22.31
CA SER A 316 -1.52 -15.84 -23.43
C SER A 316 -1.06 -16.36 -24.80
N LYS A 317 -0.27 -17.44 -24.86
CA LYS A 317 0.27 -17.98 -26.13
C LYS A 317 -0.72 -18.86 -26.90
N SER A 318 -1.54 -19.66 -26.20
CA SER A 318 -2.58 -20.49 -26.82
C SER A 318 -3.64 -20.90 -25.79
N HIS A 319 -4.79 -21.36 -26.27
CA HIS A 319 -5.87 -21.82 -25.39
C HIS A 319 -5.50 -23.11 -24.62
N GLU A 320 -4.75 -24.01 -25.25
CA GLU A 320 -4.25 -25.24 -24.62
C GLU A 320 -3.29 -24.92 -23.47
N LEU A 321 -2.34 -24.01 -23.70
CA LEU A 321 -1.41 -23.57 -22.66
C LEU A 321 -2.12 -22.87 -21.51
N ARG A 322 -3.18 -22.10 -21.80
CA ARG A 322 -4.01 -21.48 -20.77
C ARG A 322 -4.56 -22.52 -19.78
N SER A 323 -5.14 -23.61 -20.30
CA SER A 323 -5.68 -24.68 -19.45
C SER A 323 -4.60 -25.41 -18.65
N GLU A 324 -3.41 -25.62 -19.21
CA GLU A 324 -2.31 -26.23 -18.45
C GLU A 324 -1.75 -25.32 -17.36
N VAL A 325 -1.60 -24.01 -17.63
CA VAL A 325 -1.16 -23.05 -16.60
C VAL A 325 -2.17 -22.95 -15.46
N GLU A 326 -3.47 -23.00 -15.76
CA GLU A 326 -4.54 -22.90 -14.75
C GLU A 326 -4.54 -24.06 -13.75
N LYS A 327 -4.03 -25.24 -14.16
CA LYS A 327 -3.79 -26.38 -13.25
C LYS A 327 -2.65 -26.14 -12.28
N ILE A 328 -1.70 -25.26 -12.62
CA ILE A 328 -0.51 -24.96 -11.80
C ILE A 328 -0.79 -23.74 -10.91
N ILE A 329 -1.27 -22.65 -11.52
CA ILE A 329 -1.57 -21.39 -10.86
C ILE A 329 -2.97 -20.95 -11.31
N PRO A 330 -3.93 -20.75 -10.39
CA PRO A 330 -5.27 -20.31 -10.75
C PRO A 330 -5.28 -19.03 -11.58
N ALA A 331 -6.16 -18.93 -12.58
CA ALA A 331 -6.20 -17.79 -13.50
C ALA A 331 -6.37 -16.43 -12.80
N ARG A 332 -7.06 -16.41 -11.65
CA ARG A 332 -7.24 -15.22 -10.79
C ARG A 332 -5.95 -14.69 -10.16
N CYS A 333 -4.87 -15.45 -10.16
CA CYS A 333 -3.56 -15.02 -9.64
C CYS A 333 -2.68 -14.41 -10.74
N TRP A 334 -3.03 -14.55 -12.02
CA TRP A 334 -2.16 -14.12 -13.11
C TRP A 334 -2.11 -12.61 -13.23
N ILE A 335 -0.91 -12.07 -13.40
CA ILE A 335 -0.68 -10.63 -13.48
C ILE A 335 -0.21 -10.30 -14.90
N ASN A 336 -0.90 -9.37 -15.57
CA ASN A 336 -0.42 -8.84 -16.82
C ASN A 336 0.87 -8.02 -16.58
N PRO A 337 2.00 -8.32 -17.25
CA PRO A 337 3.21 -7.52 -17.15
C PRO A 337 3.02 -6.02 -17.42
N ALA A 338 2.04 -5.64 -18.24
CA ALA A 338 1.71 -4.25 -18.49
C ALA A 338 1.26 -3.51 -17.22
N ASP A 339 0.63 -4.22 -16.28
CA ASP A 339 0.06 -3.70 -15.03
C ASP A 339 1.04 -3.78 -13.85
N PHE A 340 2.27 -4.27 -14.08
CA PHE A 340 3.30 -4.46 -13.07
C PHE A 340 4.49 -3.49 -13.28
N ALA A 341 4.98 -2.94 -12.18
CA ALA A 341 6.22 -2.18 -12.10
C ALA A 341 6.98 -2.56 -10.82
N ALA A 342 8.29 -2.67 -10.94
CA ALA A 342 9.18 -2.86 -9.81
C ALA A 342 10.41 -1.98 -9.95
N TYR A 343 10.84 -1.41 -8.83
CA TYR A 343 11.95 -0.47 -8.76
C TYR A 343 12.92 -0.84 -7.64
N TYR A 344 14.21 -0.84 -7.96
CA TYR A 344 15.28 -0.89 -6.98
C TYR A 344 15.60 0.53 -6.51
N VAL A 345 15.56 0.72 -5.19
CA VAL A 345 15.76 2.01 -4.52
C VAL A 345 17.09 1.96 -3.80
N ASP A 346 18.02 2.81 -4.22
CA ASP A 346 19.33 2.89 -3.60
C ASP A 346 20.01 4.25 -3.88
N ASN A 347 20.90 4.64 -2.98
CA ASN A 347 21.72 5.86 -3.10
C ASN A 347 20.91 7.15 -3.42
N GLY A 348 19.65 7.19 -2.96
CA GLY A 348 18.72 8.29 -3.17
C GLY A 348 18.14 8.38 -4.59
N THR A 349 18.20 7.30 -5.36
CA THR A 349 17.63 7.20 -6.71
C THR A 349 16.77 5.95 -6.86
N VAL A 350 16.04 5.87 -7.97
CA VAL A 350 15.25 4.69 -8.35
C VAL A 350 15.64 4.21 -9.74
N ARG A 351 15.71 2.90 -9.93
CA ARG A 351 15.87 2.26 -11.25
C ARG A 351 14.82 1.18 -11.44
N SER A 352 14.26 1.08 -12.63
CA SER A 352 13.39 -0.06 -12.94
C SER A 352 14.20 -1.35 -13.00
N ILE A 353 13.62 -2.42 -12.45
CA ILE A 353 14.19 -3.78 -12.51
C ILE A 353 13.41 -4.71 -13.44
N ILE A 354 12.59 -4.12 -14.32
CA ILE A 354 11.87 -4.87 -15.35
C ILE A 354 12.76 -4.97 -16.59
N ASP A 355 13.00 -6.18 -17.07
CA ASP A 355 13.66 -6.41 -18.35
C ASP A 355 12.74 -5.94 -19.49
N SER A 356 13.22 -4.98 -20.29
CA SER A 356 12.45 -4.38 -21.38
C SER A 356 12.08 -5.35 -22.52
N LYS A 357 12.81 -6.45 -22.69
CA LYS A 357 12.57 -7.46 -23.72
C LYS A 357 11.57 -8.52 -23.24
N THR A 358 11.69 -8.95 -21.99
CA THR A 358 10.86 -10.01 -21.44
C THR A 358 9.64 -9.48 -20.69
N GLY A 359 9.64 -8.24 -20.20
CA GLY A 359 8.60 -7.71 -19.31
C GLY A 359 8.54 -8.41 -17.95
N LEU A 360 9.58 -9.18 -17.60
CA LEU A 360 9.73 -9.86 -16.32
C LEU A 360 10.77 -9.13 -15.45
N ILE A 361 10.88 -9.50 -14.18
CA ILE A 361 11.94 -8.98 -13.31
C ILE A 361 13.28 -9.56 -13.78
N MET A 362 14.33 -8.73 -13.81
CA MET A 362 15.69 -9.17 -14.19
C MET A 362 16.22 -10.21 -13.21
N ASP A 363 16.86 -11.26 -13.72
CA ASP A 363 17.28 -12.42 -12.91
C ASP A 363 18.27 -12.05 -11.80
N ASN A 364 19.21 -11.13 -12.06
CA ASN A 364 20.20 -10.67 -11.08
C ASN A 364 19.54 -10.02 -9.83
N GLU A 365 18.37 -9.41 -9.99
CA GLU A 365 17.65 -8.71 -8.92
C GLU A 365 16.92 -9.66 -7.97
N LEU A 366 16.86 -10.96 -8.31
CA LEU A 366 16.23 -11.99 -7.49
C LEU A 366 17.23 -12.65 -6.54
N ASP A 367 18.55 -12.57 -6.80
CA ASP A 367 19.57 -13.38 -6.12
C ASP A 367 20.75 -12.60 -5.51
N ASP A 368 20.79 -11.25 -5.61
CA ASP A 368 21.95 -10.41 -5.27
C ASP A 368 22.60 -10.67 -3.89
N VAL A 369 21.83 -10.96 -2.84
CA VAL A 369 22.40 -11.18 -1.49
C VAL A 369 23.02 -12.57 -1.35
N SER A 370 22.40 -13.58 -1.97
CA SER A 370 22.92 -14.95 -1.95
C SER A 370 24.22 -15.06 -2.75
N GLU A 371 24.36 -14.29 -3.83
CA GLU A 371 25.61 -14.23 -4.61
C GLU A 371 26.77 -13.61 -3.83
N GLN A 372 26.53 -12.55 -3.05
CA GLN A 372 27.57 -11.95 -2.20
C GLN A 372 28.07 -12.93 -1.14
N PHE A 373 27.16 -13.60 -0.43
CA PHE A 373 27.55 -14.62 0.55
C PHE A 373 28.22 -15.83 -0.09
N ALA A 374 27.79 -16.26 -1.28
CA ALA A 374 28.43 -17.34 -2.01
C ALA A 374 29.87 -16.98 -2.38
N ALA A 375 30.11 -15.76 -2.86
CA ALA A 375 31.46 -15.28 -3.18
C ALA A 375 32.37 -15.21 -1.94
N GLU A 376 31.87 -14.69 -0.81
CA GLU A 376 32.60 -14.70 0.46
C GLU A 376 32.89 -16.13 0.93
N GLN A 377 31.91 -17.03 0.83
CA GLN A 377 32.07 -18.44 1.20
C GLN A 377 33.10 -19.14 0.31
N ASP A 378 33.09 -18.88 -1.00
CA ASP A 378 34.07 -19.42 -1.93
C ASP A 378 35.49 -18.94 -1.58
N GLN A 379 35.66 -17.65 -1.28
CA GLN A 379 36.94 -17.10 -0.80
C GLN A 379 37.42 -17.78 0.50
N LEU A 380 36.51 -17.99 1.45
CA LEU A 380 36.82 -18.68 2.71
C LEU A 380 37.16 -20.17 2.49
N LEU A 381 36.46 -20.84 1.58
CA LEU A 381 36.74 -22.23 1.21
C LEU A 381 38.08 -22.38 0.50
N GLU A 382 38.46 -21.43 -0.36
CA GLU A 382 39.78 -21.37 -0.98
C GLU A 382 40.89 -21.21 0.06
N LEU A 383 40.73 -20.28 1.01
CA LEU A 383 41.66 -20.10 2.12
C LEU A 383 41.76 -21.37 2.99
N ASN A 384 40.65 -22.00 3.33
CA ASN A 384 40.63 -23.23 4.12
C ASN A 384 41.36 -24.39 3.43
N ARG A 385 41.21 -24.52 2.10
CA ARG A 385 41.93 -25.51 1.29
C ARG A 385 43.45 -25.26 1.25
N SER A 386 43.88 -24.00 1.37
CA SER A 386 45.29 -23.63 1.37
C SER A 386 46.03 -24.04 2.65
N VAL A 387 45.35 -24.10 3.79
CA VAL A 387 45.93 -24.48 5.10
C VAL A 387 46.14 -25.99 5.22
N ALA A 388 45.33 -26.81 4.55
CA ALA A 388 45.42 -28.27 4.59
C ALA A 388 46.61 -28.87 3.80
N ARG A 389 47.46 -28.04 3.18
CA ARG A 389 48.63 -28.45 2.40
C ARG A 389 49.98 -28.02 3.02
N GLY A 390 49.97 -27.51 4.26
CA GLY A 390 51.17 -27.09 5.01
C GLY A 390 51.71 -28.16 5.94
#